data_AF-A0A930APB1-F1
#
_entry.id   AF-A0A930APB1-F1
#
_cell.length_a   1.000
_cell.length_b   1.000
_cell.length_c   1.000
_cell.angle_alpha   90.00
_cell.angle_beta   90.00
_cell.angle_gamma   90.00
#
_symmetry.space_group_name_H-M   'P 1'
#
loop_
_entity.id
_entity.type
_entity.pdbx_description
1 polymer ?
#
loop_
_entity_poly.entity_id
_entity_poly.type
_entity_poly.pdbx_seq_one_letter_code
_entity_poly.pdbx_strand_id
1 'polypeptide(L)'
;MRLKNSYFFTIRENAKDEDSVSSNLLVRAGMIKKSSAGVYMMLPMGNRVLSKIYAIIRDEMNKIDCQELSMPSLIPEEVYVSSGRRAGFGKGMFSLEDRKGVPYVLGPTHEELFAMAAKMQIRSYKDMPFSLYQIQTKFRDEPRPRYGLIRVREFTMKDSYTFDKDEAGLDISYAK
;
A
#
# COMPACT_ATOMS: atom_id res chain seq x y z
N MET A 1 7.87 20.27 19.25
CA MET A 1 6.40 20.40 19.42
C MET A 1 6.15 20.65 20.90
N ARG A 2 5.50 21.75 21.29
CA ARG A 2 5.07 21.93 22.69
C ARG A 2 3.89 20.97 22.94
N LEU A 3 3.83 20.33 24.11
CA LEU A 3 2.74 19.40 24.45
C LEU A 3 1.40 20.12 24.63
N LYS A 4 1.44 21.37 25.09
CA LYS A 4 0.28 22.25 25.14
C LYS A 4 -0.35 22.40 23.74
N ASN A 5 -1.65 22.10 23.63
CA ASN A 5 -2.43 22.08 22.38
C ASN A 5 -2.05 20.97 21.38
N SER A 6 -1.35 19.92 21.82
CA SER A 6 -1.10 18.73 20.98
C SER A 6 -2.10 17.62 21.28
N TYR A 7 -2.47 16.85 20.26
CA TYR A 7 -3.18 15.59 20.44
C TYR A 7 -2.15 14.47 20.67
N PHE A 8 -1.66 14.39 21.91
CA PHE A 8 -0.72 13.38 22.38
C PHE A 8 -1.13 12.93 23.78
N PHE A 9 -1.23 11.62 23.97
CA PHE A 9 -1.53 10.99 25.24
C PHE A 9 -0.85 9.63 25.31
N THR A 10 -0.72 9.10 26.53
CA THR A 10 -0.16 7.77 26.78
C THR A 10 -1.15 6.89 27.53
N ILE A 11 -1.13 5.59 27.26
CA ILE A 11 -1.93 4.58 27.97
C ILE A 11 -1.02 3.79 28.91
N ARG A 12 -1.43 3.66 30.18
CA ARG A 12 -0.63 3.01 31.21
C ARG A 12 -0.54 1.51 31.01
N GLU A 13 -1.68 0.88 30.76
CA GLU A 13 -1.83 -0.57 30.62
C GLU A 13 -1.73 -1.02 29.16
N ASN A 14 -1.42 -2.30 28.97
CA ASN A 14 -1.46 -2.92 27.65
C ASN A 14 -2.90 -2.99 27.12
N ALA A 15 -3.04 -2.87 25.80
CA ALA A 15 -4.33 -2.96 25.16
C ALA A 15 -4.78 -4.42 25.12
N LYS A 16 -6.00 -4.71 25.58
CA LYS A 16 -6.53 -6.08 25.66
C LYS A 16 -6.66 -6.76 24.30
N ASP A 17 -6.80 -5.97 23.24
CA ASP A 17 -6.96 -6.42 21.87
C ASP A 17 -5.65 -6.50 21.09
N GLU A 18 -4.49 -6.34 21.76
CA GLU A 18 -3.17 -6.36 21.13
C GLU A 18 -2.27 -7.48 21.66
N ASP A 19 -1.82 -8.35 20.76
CA ASP A 19 -1.08 -9.58 21.11
C ASP A 19 0.44 -9.44 20.99
N SER A 20 0.95 -8.33 20.44
CA SER A 20 2.39 -8.15 20.19
C SER A 20 3.00 -7.01 21.01
N VAL A 21 4.30 -7.09 21.28
CA VAL A 21 5.04 -6.05 22.01
C VAL A 21 5.00 -4.72 21.25
N SER A 22 5.29 -4.75 19.95
CA SER A 22 5.30 -3.54 19.11
C SER A 22 3.92 -2.89 19.07
N SER A 23 2.85 -3.67 18.90
CA SER A 23 1.50 -3.12 18.83
C SER A 23 1.02 -2.54 20.15
N ASN A 24 1.33 -3.19 21.27
CA ASN A 24 1.08 -2.62 22.60
C ASN A 24 1.83 -1.29 22.82
N LEU A 25 3.10 -1.21 22.43
CA LEU A 25 3.87 0.03 22.54
C LEU A 25 3.30 1.16 21.67
N LEU A 26 2.92 0.86 20.43
CA LEU A 26 2.32 1.84 19.51
C LEU A 26 0.99 2.39 20.05
N VAL A 27 0.13 1.52 20.62
CA VAL A 27 -1.12 1.94 21.25
C VAL A 27 -0.84 2.76 22.51
N ARG A 28 0.07 2.30 23.37
CA ARG A 28 0.42 3.00 24.61
C ARG A 28 1.08 4.34 24.40
N ALA A 29 1.81 4.52 23.30
CA ALA A 29 2.40 5.79 22.89
C ALA A 29 1.42 6.73 22.17
N GLY A 30 0.14 6.35 22.03
CA GLY A 30 -0.86 7.15 21.32
C GLY A 30 -0.52 7.32 19.84
N MET A 31 0.12 6.32 19.22
CA MET A 31 0.51 6.35 17.81
C MET A 31 -0.52 5.69 16.89
N ILE A 32 -1.18 4.63 17.36
CA ILE A 32 -2.22 3.92 16.61
C ILE A 32 -3.44 3.63 17.48
N LYS A 33 -4.59 3.41 16.84
CA LYS A 33 -5.78 2.88 17.49
C LYS A 33 -6.51 1.92 16.56
N LYS A 34 -6.75 0.69 17.03
CA LYS A 34 -7.55 -0.29 16.27
C LYS A 34 -8.98 0.22 16.08
N SER A 35 -9.46 0.25 14.84
CA SER A 35 -10.83 0.59 14.47
C SER A 35 -11.67 -0.68 14.27
N SER A 36 -11.10 -1.68 13.58
CA SER A 36 -11.66 -3.02 13.45
C SER A 36 -10.52 -4.04 13.28
N ALA A 37 -10.83 -5.34 13.19
CA ALA A 37 -9.81 -6.39 13.04
C ALA A 37 -8.92 -6.13 11.80
N GLY A 38 -7.64 -5.83 12.03
CA GLY A 38 -6.70 -5.53 10.96
C GLY A 38 -6.86 -4.15 10.32
N VAL A 39 -7.54 -3.19 10.95
CA VAL A 39 -7.68 -1.81 10.44
C VAL A 39 -7.39 -0.82 11.56
N TYR A 40 -6.48 0.12 11.29
CA TYR A 40 -5.92 1.01 12.31
C TYR A 40 -6.01 2.47 11.91
N MET A 41 -6.38 3.30 12.86
CA MET A 41 -6.20 4.75 12.79
C MET A 41 -4.75 5.09 13.11
N MET A 42 -4.10 5.86 12.23
CA MET A 42 -2.79 6.45 12.47
C MET A 42 -2.99 7.79 13.18
N LEU A 43 -2.67 7.83 14.47
CA LEU A 43 -2.79 9.04 15.29
C LEU A 43 -1.63 10.00 14.95
N PRO A 44 -1.68 11.29 15.37
CA PRO A 44 -0.72 12.30 14.94
C PRO A 44 0.75 11.92 15.10
N MET A 45 1.13 11.25 16.20
CA MET A 45 2.50 10.77 16.39
C MET A 45 2.86 9.61 15.44
N GLY A 46 1.95 8.67 15.21
CA GLY A 46 2.13 7.61 14.22
C GLY A 46 2.26 8.16 12.80
N ASN A 47 1.40 9.11 12.44
CA ASN A 47 1.42 9.75 11.13
C ASN A 47 2.72 10.56 10.87
N ARG A 48 3.29 11.19 11.90
CA ARG A 48 4.60 11.85 11.81
C ARG A 48 5.72 10.85 11.51
N VAL A 49 5.68 9.66 12.12
CA VAL A 49 6.66 8.60 11.85
C VAL A 49 6.49 8.05 10.44
N LEU A 50 5.24 7.77 10.00
CA LEU A 50 4.96 7.37 8.62
C LEU A 50 5.47 8.39 7.60
N SER A 51 5.27 9.69 7.85
CA SER A 51 5.76 10.75 6.96
C SER A 51 7.28 10.72 6.80
N LYS A 52 8.02 10.42 7.88
CA LYS A 52 9.49 10.25 7.81
C LYS A 52 9.89 9.01 7.02
N ILE A 53 9.17 7.89 7.22
CA ILE A 53 9.40 6.65 6.46
C ILE A 53 9.17 6.91 4.98
N TYR A 54 8.08 7.58 4.61
CA TYR A 54 7.78 7.91 3.21
C TYR A 54 8.84 8.84 2.62
N ALA A 55 9.33 9.83 3.37
CA ALA A 55 10.39 10.71 2.90
C ALA A 55 11.68 9.94 2.56
N ILE A 56 12.10 9.00 3.41
CA ILE A 56 13.27 8.14 3.14
C ILE A 56 13.02 7.30 1.89
N ILE A 57 11.87 6.64 1.81
CA ILE A 57 11.51 5.82 0.65
C ILE A 57 11.58 6.64 -0.64
N ARG A 58 10.96 7.83 -0.68
CA ARG A 58 11.00 8.71 -1.85
C ARG A 58 12.42 9.12 -2.23
N ASP A 59 13.25 9.47 -1.24
CA ASP A 59 14.64 9.82 -1.47
C ASP A 59 15.40 8.68 -2.15
N GLU A 60 15.25 7.44 -1.66
CA GLU A 60 15.89 6.27 -2.27
C GLU A 60 15.31 5.93 -3.65
N MET A 61 13.99 6.03 -3.86
CA MET A 61 13.39 5.77 -5.17
C MET A 61 13.82 6.81 -6.22
N ASN A 62 13.98 8.08 -5.81
CA ASN A 62 14.46 9.15 -6.69
C ASN A 62 15.92 8.95 -7.12
N LYS A 63 16.78 8.39 -6.26
CA LYS A 63 18.19 8.09 -6.60
C LYS A 63 18.34 7.06 -7.72
N ILE A 64 17.32 6.23 -7.94
CA ILE A 64 17.30 5.20 -8.99
C ILE A 64 16.39 5.57 -10.17
N ASP A 65 16.02 6.85 -10.29
CA ASP A 65 15.16 7.41 -11.34
C ASP A 65 13.77 6.76 -11.45
N CYS A 66 13.24 6.22 -10.34
CA CYS A 66 11.90 5.67 -10.30
C CYS A 66 10.90 6.80 -10.02
N GLN A 67 9.89 6.97 -10.88
CA GLN A 67 9.00 8.13 -10.83
C GLN A 67 7.73 7.84 -10.01
N GLU A 68 7.38 8.76 -9.10
CA GLU A 68 6.18 8.61 -8.27
C GLU A 68 4.90 8.98 -9.03
N LEU A 69 3.88 8.14 -8.90
CA LEU A 69 2.51 8.40 -9.32
C LEU A 69 1.53 7.92 -8.24
N SER A 70 0.23 8.09 -8.46
CA SER A 70 -0.81 7.60 -7.55
C SER A 70 -1.95 6.94 -8.31
N MET A 71 -2.20 5.66 -8.03
CA MET A 71 -3.33 4.91 -8.59
C MET A 71 -4.54 4.88 -7.63
N PRO A 72 -5.76 4.75 -8.15
CA PRO A 72 -6.94 4.58 -7.32
C PRO A 72 -6.89 3.26 -6.52
N SER A 73 -7.46 3.26 -5.30
CA SER A 73 -7.71 2.01 -4.55
C SER A 73 -9.00 1.33 -4.97
N LEU A 74 -9.99 2.08 -5.47
CA LEU A 74 -11.26 1.55 -5.98
C LEU A 74 -11.12 1.30 -7.48
N ILE A 75 -11.12 0.02 -7.88
CA ILE A 75 -10.77 -0.40 -9.24
C ILE A 75 -11.92 -1.23 -9.82
N PRO A 76 -12.37 -0.97 -11.07
CA PRO A 76 -13.37 -1.83 -11.72
C PRO A 76 -12.89 -3.29 -11.72
N GLU A 77 -13.76 -4.22 -11.34
CA GLU A 77 -13.37 -5.65 -11.23
C GLU A 77 -12.85 -6.21 -12.56
N GLU A 78 -13.42 -5.73 -13.68
CA GLU A 78 -13.03 -6.08 -15.05
C GLU A 78 -11.52 -5.96 -15.31
N VAL A 79 -10.85 -5.01 -14.64
CA VAL A 79 -9.39 -4.85 -14.74
C VAL A 79 -8.66 -6.15 -14.36
N TYR A 80 -9.07 -6.80 -13.28
CA TYR A 80 -8.48 -8.06 -12.82
C TYR A 80 -9.04 -9.29 -13.56
N VAL A 81 -10.25 -9.19 -14.12
CA VAL A 81 -10.82 -10.23 -14.98
C VAL A 81 -10.01 -10.32 -16.27
N SER A 82 -9.72 -9.17 -16.89
CA SER A 82 -8.94 -9.09 -18.13
C SER A 82 -7.51 -9.61 -17.99
N SER A 83 -6.92 -9.51 -16.79
CA SER A 83 -5.59 -10.09 -16.50
C SER A 83 -5.63 -11.57 -16.11
N GLY A 84 -6.81 -12.15 -15.91
CA GLY A 84 -7.00 -13.51 -15.41
C GLY A 84 -6.69 -13.68 -13.91
N ARG A 85 -6.28 -12.62 -13.20
CA ARG A 85 -5.88 -12.72 -11.78
C ARG A 85 -7.06 -12.71 -10.81
N ARG A 86 -8.24 -12.26 -11.25
CA ARG A 86 -9.44 -12.14 -10.38
C ARG A 86 -9.77 -13.42 -9.61
N ALA A 87 -9.74 -14.57 -10.29
CA ALA A 87 -10.04 -15.87 -9.68
C ALA A 87 -8.98 -16.30 -8.65
N GLY A 88 -7.70 -16.02 -8.93
CA GLY A 88 -6.58 -16.37 -8.05
C GLY A 88 -6.62 -15.67 -6.70
N PHE A 89 -7.17 -14.45 -6.63
CA PHE A 89 -7.35 -13.76 -5.35
C PHE A 89 -8.49 -14.33 -4.49
N GLY A 90 -9.51 -14.93 -5.10
CA GLY A 90 -10.64 -15.53 -4.41
C GLY A 90 -11.25 -14.62 -3.34
N LYS A 91 -11.42 -15.16 -2.12
CA LYS A 91 -11.97 -14.43 -0.95
C LYS A 91 -10.99 -13.46 -0.30
N GLY A 92 -9.72 -13.43 -0.72
CA GLY A 92 -8.71 -12.51 -0.18
C GLY A 92 -8.77 -11.10 -0.78
N MET A 93 -9.61 -10.89 -1.79
CA MET A 93 -9.85 -9.59 -2.42
C MET A 93 -11.21 -9.05 -1.97
N PHE A 94 -11.22 -7.82 -1.51
CA PHE A 94 -12.46 -7.12 -1.23
C PHE A 94 -13.18 -6.79 -2.54
N SER A 95 -14.44 -7.20 -2.62
CA SER A 95 -15.36 -6.86 -3.72
C SER A 95 -16.51 -6.03 -3.20
N LEU A 96 -16.98 -5.10 -4.02
CA LEU A 96 -18.13 -4.26 -3.76
C LEU A 96 -18.83 -3.92 -5.08
N GLU A 97 -20.07 -3.46 -4.96
CA GLU A 97 -20.89 -3.07 -6.10
C GLU A 97 -21.29 -1.61 -5.91
N ASP A 98 -21.18 -0.80 -6.96
CA ASP A 98 -21.63 0.59 -6.89
C ASP A 98 -23.17 0.68 -6.94
N ARG A 99 -23.72 1.89 -6.78
CA ARG A 99 -25.18 2.10 -6.80
C ARG A 99 -25.87 1.74 -8.12
N LYS A 100 -25.13 1.54 -9.21
CA LYS A 100 -25.64 1.18 -10.54
C LYS A 100 -25.45 -0.30 -10.86
N GLY A 101 -24.88 -1.06 -9.93
CA GLY A 101 -24.61 -2.47 -10.11
C GLY A 101 -23.26 -2.81 -10.74
N VAL A 102 -22.35 -1.83 -10.81
CA VAL A 102 -21.02 -2.06 -11.41
C VAL A 102 -20.11 -2.72 -10.37
N PRO A 103 -19.46 -3.86 -10.68
CA PRO A 103 -18.56 -4.53 -9.76
C PRO A 103 -17.22 -3.81 -9.68
N TYR A 104 -16.76 -3.59 -8.45
CA TYR A 104 -15.47 -3.01 -8.10
C TYR A 104 -14.75 -3.91 -7.10
N VAL A 105 -13.44 -3.66 -7.00
CA VAL A 105 -12.58 -4.24 -5.97
C VAL A 105 -11.78 -3.14 -5.29
N LEU A 106 -11.39 -3.39 -4.04
CA LEU A 106 -10.35 -2.60 -3.40
C LEU A 106 -9.00 -3.24 -3.72
N GLY A 107 -8.10 -2.48 -4.35
CA GLY A 107 -6.84 -2.99 -4.89
C GLY A 107 -5.93 -3.65 -3.83
N PRO A 108 -5.65 -4.97 -3.93
CA PRO A 108 -4.65 -5.64 -3.09
C PRO A 108 -3.20 -5.40 -3.57
N THR A 109 -3.04 -4.95 -4.81
CA THR A 109 -1.82 -4.63 -5.57
C THR A 109 -2.23 -3.91 -6.86
N HIS A 110 -1.31 -3.52 -7.75
CA HIS A 110 -1.61 -2.64 -8.90
C HIS A 110 -0.96 -3.03 -10.23
N GLU A 111 -0.47 -4.26 -10.42
CA GLU A 111 0.19 -4.71 -11.65
C GLU A 111 -0.59 -4.34 -12.92
N GLU A 112 -1.91 -4.56 -12.93
CA GLU A 112 -2.78 -4.28 -14.07
C GLU A 112 -2.86 -2.80 -14.41
N LEU A 113 -2.94 -1.93 -13.40
CA LEU A 113 -3.01 -0.48 -13.59
C LEU A 113 -1.66 0.10 -14.03
N PHE A 114 -0.55 -0.44 -13.52
CA PHE A 114 0.79 -0.06 -13.99
C PHE A 114 1.04 -0.55 -15.43
N ALA A 115 0.59 -1.76 -15.78
CA ALA A 115 0.65 -2.24 -17.17
C ALA A 115 -0.19 -1.35 -18.11
N MET A 116 -1.37 -0.89 -17.67
CA MET A 116 -2.16 0.10 -18.41
C MET A 116 -1.42 1.43 -18.60
N ALA A 117 -0.83 1.98 -17.54
CA ALA A 117 -0.04 3.21 -17.63
C ALA A 117 1.16 3.06 -18.58
N ALA A 118 1.90 1.96 -18.48
CA ALA A 118 3.01 1.67 -19.38
C ALA A 118 2.55 1.56 -20.84
N LYS A 119 1.42 0.92 -21.11
CA LYS A 119 0.82 0.83 -22.46
C LYS A 119 0.46 2.20 -23.05
N MET A 120 0.21 3.22 -22.22
CA MET A 120 -0.04 4.58 -22.72
C MET A 120 1.24 5.22 -23.29
N GLN A 121 2.40 4.94 -22.69
CA GLN A 121 3.69 5.52 -23.07
C GLN A 121 4.43 4.67 -24.12
N ILE A 122 4.48 3.35 -23.94
CA ILE A 122 5.33 2.48 -24.77
C ILE A 122 4.71 2.34 -26.17
N ARG A 123 5.47 2.77 -27.18
CA ARG A 123 5.20 2.60 -28.62
C ARG A 123 6.36 1.90 -29.33
N SER A 124 7.56 2.00 -28.78
CA SER A 124 8.77 1.37 -29.28
C SER A 124 9.66 0.91 -28.12
N TYR A 125 10.63 0.03 -28.42
CA TYR A 125 11.67 -0.35 -27.45
C TYR A 125 12.51 0.84 -26.97
N LYS A 126 12.53 1.95 -27.73
CA LYS A 126 13.24 3.19 -27.38
C LYS A 126 12.59 3.96 -26.22
N ASP A 127 11.33 3.65 -25.89
CA ASP A 127 10.62 4.26 -24.77
C ASP A 127 10.94 3.58 -23.43
N MET A 128 11.79 2.54 -23.46
CA MET A 128 12.25 1.75 -22.31
C MET A 128 13.78 1.90 -22.14
N PRO A 129 14.33 1.76 -20.91
CA PRO A 129 13.61 1.42 -19.69
C PRO A 129 13.04 2.63 -18.96
N PHE A 130 12.00 2.40 -18.17
CA PHE A 130 11.56 3.34 -17.13
C PHE A 130 10.97 2.59 -15.95
N SER A 131 10.83 3.28 -14.83
CA SER A 131 10.32 2.71 -13.59
C SER A 131 9.32 3.67 -12.95
N LEU A 132 8.23 3.13 -12.44
CA LEU A 132 7.17 3.88 -11.78
C LEU A 132 6.92 3.27 -10.40
N TYR A 133 6.59 4.10 -9.41
CA TYR A 133 6.16 3.62 -8.10
C TYR A 133 5.04 4.47 -7.52
N GLN A 134 4.42 3.96 -6.47
CA GLN A 134 3.49 4.72 -5.64
C GLN A 134 3.66 4.35 -4.17
N ILE A 135 3.25 5.23 -3.27
CA ILE A 135 3.05 4.93 -1.84
C ILE A 135 1.56 5.05 -1.56
N GLN A 136 0.86 3.93 -1.41
CA GLN A 136 -0.60 3.92 -1.48
C GLN A 136 -1.22 2.81 -0.62
N THR A 137 -2.46 3.04 -0.16
CA THR A 137 -3.21 2.11 0.69
C THR A 137 -3.82 0.93 -0.08
N LYS A 138 -3.40 -0.26 0.32
CA LYS A 138 -3.83 -1.57 -0.20
C LYS A 138 -4.81 -2.24 0.74
N PHE A 139 -5.62 -3.13 0.17
CA PHE A 139 -6.65 -3.88 0.87
C PHE A 139 -6.53 -5.37 0.59
N ARG A 140 -6.39 -6.19 1.63
CA ARG A 140 -6.38 -7.66 1.53
C ARG A 140 -7.30 -8.21 2.60
N ASP A 141 -8.27 -9.04 2.23
CA ASP A 141 -9.20 -9.62 3.20
C ASP A 141 -8.55 -10.78 3.95
N GLU A 142 -7.60 -10.42 4.82
CA GLU A 142 -6.84 -11.35 5.63
C GLU A 142 -7.77 -12.05 6.64
N PRO A 143 -7.93 -13.38 6.56
CA PRO A 143 -8.86 -14.12 7.43
C PRO A 143 -8.48 -14.06 8.91
N ARG A 144 -7.20 -13.84 9.24
CA ARG A 144 -6.71 -13.76 10.62
C ARG A 144 -5.70 -12.62 10.79
N PRO A 145 -6.16 -11.35 10.87
CA PRO A 145 -5.29 -10.22 11.12
C PRO A 145 -4.73 -10.30 12.55
N ARG A 146 -3.42 -10.13 12.73
CA ARG A 146 -2.72 -10.28 14.01
C ARG A 146 -1.47 -9.42 14.09
N TYR A 147 -0.96 -9.24 15.30
CA TYR A 147 0.33 -8.58 15.58
C TYR A 147 0.37 -7.09 15.15
N GLY A 148 -0.68 -6.34 15.48
CA GLY A 148 -0.73 -4.90 15.19
C GLY A 148 -0.72 -4.62 13.70
N LEU A 149 0.25 -3.80 13.28
CA LEU A 149 0.46 -3.37 11.90
C LEU A 149 1.20 -4.40 11.01
N ILE A 150 1.61 -5.55 11.57
CA ILE A 150 2.39 -6.55 10.82
C ILE A 150 1.51 -7.35 9.86
N ARG A 151 0.30 -7.75 10.30
CA ARG A 151 -0.64 -8.54 9.49
C ARG A 151 -2.05 -7.97 9.61
N VAL A 152 -2.44 -7.21 8.59
CA VAL A 152 -3.62 -6.34 8.58
C VAL A 152 -4.43 -6.47 7.29
N ARG A 153 -5.63 -5.89 7.27
CA ARG A 153 -6.53 -5.87 6.10
C ARG A 153 -6.37 -4.60 5.27
N GLU A 154 -6.03 -3.49 5.92
CA GLU A 154 -5.74 -2.21 5.29
C GLU A 154 -4.32 -1.78 5.68
N PHE A 155 -3.46 -1.49 4.69
CA PHE A 155 -2.07 -1.10 4.93
C PHE A 155 -1.53 -0.21 3.81
N THR A 156 -0.55 0.63 4.14
CA THR A 156 0.20 1.37 3.14
C THR A 156 1.36 0.54 2.61
N MET A 157 1.54 0.54 1.30
CA MET A 157 2.62 -0.13 0.61
C MET A 157 3.29 0.84 -0.35
N LYS A 158 4.62 0.75 -0.45
CA LYS A 158 5.35 1.22 -1.62
C LYS A 158 5.48 0.06 -2.60
N ASP A 159 4.79 0.15 -3.73
CA ASP A 159 4.89 -0.78 -4.85
C ASP A 159 5.49 -0.07 -6.07
N SER A 160 6.43 -0.74 -6.73
CA SER A 160 7.24 -0.22 -7.83
C SER A 160 7.29 -1.25 -8.96
N TYR A 161 7.25 -0.77 -10.20
CA TYR A 161 7.14 -1.57 -11.40
C TYR A 161 8.10 -1.02 -12.44
N THR A 162 8.92 -1.89 -13.02
CA THR A 162 9.89 -1.55 -14.06
C THR A 162 9.41 -2.10 -15.41
N PHE A 163 9.73 -1.40 -16.48
CA PHE A 163 9.37 -1.77 -17.84
C PHE A 163 10.62 -1.75 -18.70
N ASP A 164 11.04 -2.94 -19.10
CA ASP A 164 12.30 -3.20 -19.77
C ASP A 164 12.05 -3.92 -21.10
N LYS A 165 12.93 -3.73 -22.08
CA LYS A 165 12.77 -4.29 -23.43
C LYS A 165 12.99 -5.80 -23.52
N ASP A 166 13.78 -6.35 -22.60
CA ASP A 166 14.24 -7.75 -22.58
C ASP A 166 14.63 -8.14 -21.13
N GLU A 167 14.87 -9.44 -20.91
CA GLU A 167 15.23 -9.99 -19.60
C GLU A 167 16.55 -9.42 -19.06
N ALA A 168 17.53 -9.16 -19.93
CA ALA A 168 18.78 -8.52 -19.53
C ALA A 168 18.56 -7.10 -19.00
N GLY A 169 17.64 -6.34 -19.60
CA GLY A 169 17.20 -5.04 -19.08
C GLY A 169 16.50 -5.17 -17.72
N LEU A 170 15.63 -6.17 -17.57
CA LEU A 170 14.99 -6.48 -16.29
C LEU A 170 16.03 -6.75 -15.19
N ASP A 171 17.06 -7.54 -15.47
CA ASP A 171 18.13 -7.84 -14.51
C ASP A 171 18.85 -6.57 -14.05
N ILE A 172 19.12 -5.64 -14.97
CA ILE A 172 19.70 -4.33 -14.65
C ILE A 172 18.77 -3.53 -13.75
N SER A 173 17.47 -3.48 -14.08
CA SER A 173 16.46 -2.78 -13.30
C SER A 173 16.25 -3.39 -11.90
N TYR A 174 16.35 -4.71 -11.77
CA TYR A 174 16.24 -5.44 -10.50
C TYR A 174 17.45 -5.21 -9.58
N ALA A 175 18.64 -5.01 -10.16
CA ALA A 175 19.88 -4.83 -9.41
C ALA A 175 20.10 -3.40 -8.87
N LYS A 176 19.22 -2.44 -9.18
CA LYS A 176 19.25 -1.07 -8.65
C LYS A 176 18.76 -1.02 -7.20
#